data_AF-A0A081R8G7-F1
#
_entry.id   AF-A0A081R8G7-F1
#
_cell.length_a   1.000
_cell.length_b   1.000
_cell.length_c   1.000
_cell.angle_alpha   90.00
_cell.angle_beta   90.00
_cell.angle_gamma   90.00
#
_symmetry.space_group_name_H-M   'P 1'
#
loop_
_entity.id
_entity.type
_entity.pdbx_description
1 polymer ?
#
loop_
_entity_poly.entity_id
_entity_poly.type
_entity_poly.pdbx_seq_one_letter_code
_entity_poly.pdbx_strand_id
1 'polypeptide(L)'
;MPEKKQRPLSPHASIYRPPAAMMTSIMHRISACAMSFVGAPMLVWWLWSLSEGPGTYQQFTRFASSWLGTFILFGLSWCFFQHLASGVRHLIMDIGAGYELKTAQRSALATFAISIVLTLAFWMALTLK
;
A
#
# COMPACT_ATOMS: atom_id res chain seq x y z
N MET A 1 -17.04 -46.03 -12.46
CA MET A 1 -17.60 -45.43 -11.24
C MET A 1 -18.50 -44.28 -11.67
N PRO A 2 -19.72 -44.11 -11.11
CA PRO A 2 -20.56 -42.97 -11.46
C PRO A 2 -19.85 -41.66 -11.08
N GLU A 3 -19.93 -40.66 -11.96
CA GLU A 3 -19.34 -39.34 -11.74
C GLU A 3 -19.97 -38.70 -10.49
N LYS A 4 -19.13 -38.35 -9.51
CA LYS A 4 -19.59 -37.82 -8.22
C LYS A 4 -20.09 -36.39 -8.44
N LYS A 5 -21.41 -36.18 -8.42
CA LYS A 5 -22.05 -34.85 -8.54
C LYS A 5 -21.39 -33.86 -7.57
N GLN A 6 -20.70 -32.85 -8.10
CA GLN A 6 -20.07 -31.82 -7.29
C GLN A 6 -21.14 -30.96 -6.62
N ARG A 7 -20.97 -30.75 -5.31
CA ARG A 7 -21.88 -29.89 -4.53
C ARG A 7 -21.56 -28.42 -4.85
N PRO A 8 -22.57 -27.56 -4.99
CA PRO A 8 -22.33 -26.14 -5.24
C PRO A 8 -21.68 -25.48 -4.01
N LEU A 9 -20.82 -24.50 -4.27
CA LEU A 9 -20.21 -23.67 -3.24
C LEU A 9 -21.22 -22.62 -2.77
N SER A 10 -21.32 -22.38 -1.47
CA SER A 10 -22.16 -21.30 -0.96
C SER A 10 -21.61 -19.94 -1.40
N PRO A 11 -22.48 -18.96 -1.73
CA PRO A 11 -22.05 -17.58 -1.94
C PRO A 11 -21.33 -17.05 -0.70
N HIS A 12 -20.27 -16.27 -0.89
CA HIS A 12 -19.44 -15.74 0.19
C HIS A 12 -19.07 -14.27 -0.08
N ALA A 13 -18.01 -14.00 -0.84
CA ALA A 13 -17.51 -12.64 -1.05
C ALA A 13 -18.52 -11.71 -1.74
N SER A 14 -19.35 -12.25 -2.63
CA SER A 14 -20.38 -11.48 -3.36
C SER A 14 -21.55 -11.02 -2.50
N ILE A 15 -21.80 -11.67 -1.35
CA ILE A 15 -22.93 -11.37 -0.47
C ILE A 15 -22.50 -10.76 0.87
N TYR A 16 -21.21 -10.86 1.21
CA TYR A 16 -20.69 -10.43 2.50
C TYR A 16 -20.44 -8.92 2.52
N ARG A 17 -20.87 -8.24 3.59
CA ARG A 17 -20.60 -6.81 3.80
C ARG A 17 -19.23 -6.64 4.47
N PRO A 18 -18.23 -6.05 3.80
CA PRO A 18 -16.87 -6.02 4.32
C PRO A 18 -16.72 -5.02 5.48
N PRO A 19 -16.24 -5.44 6.67
CA PRO A 19 -15.88 -4.52 7.74
C PRO A 19 -14.59 -3.75 7.41
N ALA A 20 -14.37 -2.61 8.08
CA ALA A 20 -13.17 -1.79 7.86
C ALA A 20 -11.87 -2.56 8.10
N ALA A 21 -11.85 -3.48 9.09
CA ALA A 21 -10.70 -4.35 9.35
C ALA A 21 -10.36 -5.27 8.17
N MET A 22 -11.37 -5.83 7.49
CA MET A 22 -11.17 -6.67 6.29
C MET A 22 -10.60 -5.82 5.14
N MET A 23 -11.16 -4.63 4.92
CA MET A 23 -10.68 -3.71 3.88
C MET A 23 -9.23 -3.28 4.15
N THR A 24 -8.90 -2.97 5.41
CA THR A 24 -7.54 -2.62 5.83
C THR A 24 -6.57 -3.77 5.56
N SER A 25 -6.95 -5.01 5.88
CA SER A 25 -6.13 -6.20 5.62
C SER A 25 -5.86 -6.41 4.12
N ILE A 26 -6.87 -6.24 3.27
CA ILE A 26 -6.69 -6.32 1.81
C ILE A 26 -5.79 -5.18 1.32
N MET A 27 -6.00 -3.95 1.82
CA MET A 27 -5.17 -2.80 1.44
C MET A 27 -3.72 -2.93 1.90
N HIS A 28 -3.45 -3.55 3.05
CA HIS A 28 -2.08 -3.85 3.51
C HIS A 28 -1.36 -4.78 2.52
N ARG A 29 -2.05 -5.79 1.99
CA ARG A 29 -1.50 -6.69 0.96
C ARG A 29 -1.34 -6.01 -0.38
N ILE A 30 -2.34 -5.25 -0.85
CA ILE A 30 -2.27 -4.55 -2.15
C ILE A 30 -1.13 -3.53 -2.14
N SER A 31 -0.98 -2.76 -1.06
CA SER A 31 0.13 -1.81 -0.92
C SER A 31 1.49 -2.51 -0.91
N ALA A 32 1.62 -3.66 -0.24
CA ALA A 32 2.84 -4.49 -0.32
C ALA A 32 3.12 -4.93 -1.76
N CYS A 33 2.14 -5.45 -2.48
CA CYS A 33 2.29 -5.85 -3.87
C CYS A 33 2.69 -4.67 -4.77
N ALA A 34 2.04 -3.51 -4.63
CA ALA A 34 2.39 -2.32 -5.40
C ALA A 34 3.85 -1.89 -5.15
N MET A 35 4.30 -1.90 -3.89
CA MET A 35 5.69 -1.63 -3.56
C MET A 35 6.65 -2.68 -4.12
N SER A 36 6.32 -3.97 -4.05
CA SER A 36 7.19 -5.03 -4.56
C SER A 36 7.30 -5.05 -6.08
N PHE A 37 6.19 -4.88 -6.80
CA PHE A 37 6.14 -4.99 -8.27
C PHE A 37 6.44 -3.68 -9.00
N VAL A 38 6.24 -2.53 -8.37
CA VAL A 38 6.48 -1.21 -8.98
C VAL A 38 7.54 -0.43 -8.21
N GLY A 39 7.40 -0.36 -6.88
CA GLY A 39 8.33 0.38 -6.03
C GLY A 39 9.76 -0.16 -6.05
N ALA A 40 9.96 -1.47 -5.92
CA ALA A 40 11.29 -2.08 -5.88
C ALA A 40 12.02 -1.96 -7.24
N PRO A 41 11.42 -2.24 -8.41
CA PRO A 41 12.06 -1.94 -9.69
C PRO A 41 12.40 -0.47 -9.88
N MET A 42 11.51 0.45 -9.45
CA MET A 42 11.79 1.89 -9.57
C MET A 42 12.93 2.34 -8.63
N LEU A 43 13.00 1.77 -7.43
CA LEU A 43 14.11 1.99 -6.48
C LEU A 43 15.42 1.47 -7.05
N VAL A 44 15.43 0.27 -7.65
CA VAL A 44 16.61 -0.30 -8.31
C VAL A 44 17.03 0.55 -9.50
N TRP A 45 16.10 1.01 -10.34
CA TRP A 45 16.41 1.89 -11.46
C TRP A 45 17.03 3.21 -10.98
N TRP A 46 16.48 3.82 -9.92
CA TRP A 46 17.05 5.02 -9.33
C TRP A 46 18.48 4.81 -8.84
N LEU A 47 18.73 3.77 -8.04
CA LEU A 47 20.05 3.45 -7.49
C LEU A 47 21.07 3.12 -8.58
N TRP A 48 20.67 2.35 -9.59
CA TRP A 48 21.52 2.06 -10.75
C TRP A 48 21.82 3.33 -11.57
N SER A 49 20.84 4.20 -11.76
CA SER A 49 21.05 5.47 -12.48
C SER A 49 22.02 6.40 -11.74
N LEU A 50 22.04 6.36 -10.41
CA LEU A 50 22.98 7.09 -9.57
C LEU A 50 24.42 6.57 -9.73
N SER A 51 24.61 5.25 -9.86
CA SER A 51 25.95 4.66 -10.00
C SER A 51 26.55 4.85 -11.39
N GLU A 52 25.73 4.90 -12.44
CA GLU A 52 26.22 4.89 -13.82
C GLU A 52 26.67 6.26 -14.34
N GLY A 53 26.20 7.34 -13.71
CA GLY A 53 26.65 8.70 -14.00
C GLY A 53 25.58 9.64 -14.57
N PRO A 54 25.99 10.88 -14.94
CA PRO A 54 25.04 11.98 -15.15
C PRO A 54 24.00 11.75 -16.25
N GLY A 55 24.39 11.08 -17.35
CA GLY A 55 23.49 10.82 -18.47
C GLY A 55 22.33 9.90 -18.10
N THR A 56 22.62 8.77 -17.43
CA THR A 56 21.62 7.80 -16.97
C THR A 56 20.74 8.39 -15.86
N TYR A 57 21.33 9.13 -14.93
CA TYR A 57 20.59 9.84 -13.89
C TYR A 57 19.63 10.90 -14.47
N GLN A 58 20.05 11.60 -15.53
CA GLN A 58 19.17 12.56 -16.21
C GLN A 58 17.96 11.87 -16.87
N GLN A 59 18.13 10.66 -17.40
CA GLN A 59 17.00 9.88 -17.94
C GLN A 59 16.00 9.50 -16.85
N PHE A 60 16.48 8.99 -15.71
CA PHE A 60 15.62 8.67 -14.57
C PHE A 60 14.88 9.91 -14.06
N THR A 61 15.58 11.02 -13.82
CA THR A 61 14.98 12.26 -13.31
C THR A 61 13.95 12.86 -14.26
N ARG A 62 14.17 12.79 -15.58
CA ARG A 62 13.18 13.17 -16.60
C ARG A 62 11.90 12.33 -16.50
N PHE A 63 12.04 11.00 -16.33
CA PHE A 63 10.89 10.13 -16.12
C PHE A 63 10.19 10.43 -14.78
N ALA A 64 10.92 10.47 -13.68
CA ALA A 64 10.40 10.68 -12.33
C ALA A 64 9.67 12.03 -12.19
N SER A 65 10.15 13.06 -12.89
CA SER A 65 9.55 14.41 -12.90
C SER A 65 8.46 14.58 -13.97
N SER A 66 8.23 13.58 -14.82
CA SER A 66 7.10 13.59 -15.74
C SER A 66 5.77 13.45 -14.97
N TRP A 67 4.66 13.81 -15.60
CA TRP A 67 3.33 13.65 -14.99
C TRP A 67 3.08 12.20 -14.56
N LEU A 68 3.50 11.23 -15.37
CA LEU A 68 3.31 9.80 -15.10
C LEU A 68 4.22 9.34 -13.95
N GLY A 69 5.51 9.71 -13.99
CA GLY A 69 6.45 9.37 -12.93
C GLY A 69 6.02 9.95 -11.57
N THR A 70 5.59 11.21 -11.57
CA THR A 70 5.07 11.88 -10.37
C THR A 70 3.81 11.19 -9.85
N PHE A 71 2.88 10.81 -10.72
CA PHE A 71 1.68 10.06 -10.34
C PHE A 71 2.02 8.70 -9.71
N ILE A 72 2.97 7.95 -10.29
CA ILE A 72 3.43 6.67 -9.75
C ILE A 72 4.10 6.88 -8.39
N LEU A 73 5.00 7.87 -8.26
CA LEU A 73 5.68 8.18 -7.00
C LEU A 73 4.68 8.62 -5.92
N PHE A 74 3.64 9.38 -6.27
CA PHE A 74 2.58 9.77 -5.34
C PHE A 74 1.83 8.52 -4.85
N GLY A 75 1.38 7.67 -5.77
CA GLY A 75 0.73 6.40 -5.43
C GLY A 75 1.59 5.47 -4.59
N LEU A 76 2.90 5.37 -4.89
CA LEU A 76 3.84 4.57 -4.11
C LEU A 76 4.06 5.15 -2.71
N SER A 77 4.14 6.47 -2.56
CA SER A 77 4.26 7.11 -1.24
C SER A 77 3.04 6.82 -0.37
N TRP A 78 1.83 6.83 -0.95
CA TRP A 78 0.62 6.37 -0.28
C TRP A 78 0.69 4.89 0.10
N CYS A 79 1.08 4.02 -0.84
CA CYS A 79 1.21 2.59 -0.56
C CYS A 79 2.17 2.35 0.61
N PHE A 80 3.30 3.06 0.65
CA PHE A 80 4.26 2.99 1.74
C PHE A 80 3.64 3.40 3.08
N PHE A 81 3.02 4.59 3.17
CA PHE A 81 2.44 5.05 4.43
C PHE A 81 1.24 4.21 4.89
N GLN A 82 0.41 3.74 3.95
CA GLN A 82 -0.69 2.83 4.26
C GLN A 82 -0.18 1.47 4.77
N HIS A 83 0.84 0.89 4.11
CA HIS A 83 1.45 -0.36 4.54
C HIS A 83 2.11 -0.21 5.91
N LEU A 84 2.82 0.90 6.15
CA LEU A 84 3.42 1.23 7.44
C LEU A 84 2.37 1.38 8.53
N ALA A 85 1.34 2.21 8.33
CA ALA A 85 0.30 2.45 9.35
C ALA A 85 -0.47 1.17 9.70
N SER A 86 -0.83 0.37 8.69
CA SER A 86 -1.48 -0.92 8.89
C SER A 86 -0.53 -1.97 9.49
N GLY A 87 0.76 -1.93 9.15
CA GLY A 87 1.80 -2.77 9.74
C GLY A 87 2.01 -2.48 11.23
N VAL A 88 2.08 -1.20 11.62
CA VAL A 88 2.13 -0.79 13.05
C VAL A 88 0.88 -1.27 13.78
N ARG A 89 -0.31 -1.12 13.17
CA ARG A 89 -1.54 -1.69 13.73
C ARG A 89 -1.43 -3.21 13.93
N HIS A 90 -0.86 -3.94 12.97
CA HIS A 90 -0.63 -5.38 13.10
C HIS A 90 0.32 -5.69 14.27
N LEU A 91 1.46 -5.01 14.38
CA LEU A 91 2.40 -5.21 15.48
C LEU A 91 1.78 -4.92 16.86
N ILE A 92 0.92 -3.90 16.97
CA ILE A 92 0.15 -3.62 18.20
C ILE A 92 -0.82 -4.77 18.52
N MET A 93 -1.44 -5.37 17.51
CA MET A 93 -2.30 -6.54 17.72
C MET A 93 -1.50 -7.77 18.12
N ASP A 94 -0.32 -7.98 17.53
CA ASP A 94 0.54 -9.15 17.82
C ASP A 94 1.00 -9.22 19.28
N ILE A 95 1.06 -8.09 19.99
CA ILE A 95 1.34 -8.04 21.44
C ILE A 95 0.10 -8.21 22.33
N GLY A 96 -1.06 -8.55 21.77
CA GLY A 96 -2.29 -8.79 22.53
C GLY A 96 -3.24 -7.59 22.63
N ALA A 97 -2.97 -6.45 21.99
CA ALA A 97 -3.75 -5.22 22.16
C ALA A 97 -4.74 -4.95 21.00
N GLY A 98 -5.83 -4.23 21.29
CA GLY A 98 -6.73 -3.70 20.25
C GLY A 98 -7.71 -4.68 19.60
N TYR A 99 -7.98 -5.84 20.22
CA TYR A 99 -8.93 -6.85 19.74
C TYR A 99 -10.41 -6.54 19.98
N GLU A 100 -10.71 -5.64 20.93
CA GLU A 100 -12.07 -5.12 21.18
C GLU A 100 -12.69 -4.60 19.87
N LEU A 101 -13.92 -5.02 19.54
CA LEU A 101 -14.52 -4.79 18.22
C LEU A 101 -14.52 -3.30 17.81
N LYS A 102 -14.92 -2.41 18.72
CA LYS A 102 -14.94 -0.96 18.46
C LYS A 102 -13.52 -0.42 18.23
N THR A 103 -12.56 -0.87 19.03
CA THR A 103 -11.15 -0.49 18.91
C THR A 103 -10.55 -1.00 17.60
N ALA A 104 -10.81 -2.25 17.23
CA ALA A 104 -10.33 -2.86 15.99
C ALA A 104 -10.86 -2.16 14.73
N GLN A 105 -12.12 -1.68 14.75
CA GLN A 105 -12.73 -0.91 13.66
C GLN A 105 -12.16 0.51 13.59
N ARG A 106 -12.03 1.20 14.73
CA ARG A 106 -11.47 2.55 14.80
C ARG A 106 -10.00 2.57 14.37
N SER A 107 -9.20 1.63 14.87
CA SER A 107 -7.79 1.51 14.51
C SER A 107 -7.62 1.18 13.02
N ALA A 108 -8.50 0.37 12.45
CA ALA A 108 -8.52 0.09 11.01
C ALA A 108 -8.82 1.35 10.18
N LEU A 109 -9.82 2.15 10.55
CA LEU A 109 -10.09 3.42 9.86
C LEU A 109 -8.96 4.43 10.04
N ALA A 110 -8.35 4.47 11.23
CA ALA A 110 -7.24 5.37 11.53
C ALA A 110 -6.03 5.15 10.61
N THR A 111 -5.75 3.92 10.16
CA THR A 111 -4.63 3.68 9.24
C THR A 111 -4.78 4.46 7.95
N PHE A 112 -6.00 4.56 7.40
CA PHE A 112 -6.29 5.34 6.20
C PHE A 112 -6.15 6.83 6.46
N ALA A 113 -6.69 7.35 7.56
CA ALA A 113 -6.55 8.77 7.89
C ALA A 113 -5.07 9.17 8.04
N ILE A 114 -4.29 8.35 8.77
CA ILE A 114 -2.86 8.56 8.98
C ILE A 114 -2.10 8.52 7.65
N SER A 115 -2.38 7.54 6.78
CA SER A 115 -1.69 7.45 5.49
C SER A 115 -2.00 8.64 4.57
N ILE A 116 -3.24 9.14 4.53
CA ILE A 116 -3.58 10.39 3.82
C ILE A 116 -2.75 11.55 4.34
N VAL A 117 -2.77 11.77 5.65
CA VAL A 117 -2.09 12.92 6.25
C VAL A 117 -0.59 12.84 5.97
N LEU A 118 0.03 11.67 6.14
CA LEU A 118 1.46 11.49 5.89
C LEU A 118 1.82 11.67 4.41
N THR A 119 1.02 11.15 3.48
CA THR A 119 1.24 11.37 2.05
C THR A 119 1.16 12.85 1.70
N LEU A 120 0.09 13.55 2.12
CA LEU A 120 -0.07 14.95 1.81
C LEU A 120 1.02 15.82 2.45
N ALA A 121 1.39 15.54 3.71
CA ALA A 121 2.47 16.22 4.39
C ALA A 121 3.82 16.01 3.69
N PHE A 122 4.12 14.77 3.25
CA PHE A 122 5.33 14.45 2.51
C PHE A 122 5.42 15.25 1.21
N TRP A 123 4.36 15.28 0.41
CA TRP A 123 4.35 16.01 -0.85
C TRP A 123 4.37 17.53 -0.66
N MET A 124 3.65 18.05 0.34
CA MET A 124 3.70 19.46 0.70
C MET A 124 5.12 19.88 1.12
N ALA A 125 5.81 19.06 1.92
CA ALA A 125 7.18 19.33 2.31
C ALA A 125 8.18 19.27 1.13
N LEU A 126 7.86 18.53 0.06
CA LEU A 126 8.65 18.49 -1.16
C LEU A 126 8.41 19.70 -2.07
N THR A 127 7.17 20.20 -2.16
CA THR A 127 6.82 21.33 -3.05
C THR A 127 7.03 22.70 -2.43
N LEU A 128 7.15 22.79 -1.10
CA LEU A 128 7.46 24.04 -0.38
C LEU A 128 8.97 24.36 -0.35
N LYS A 129 9.81 23.50 -0.92
CA LYS A 129 11.26 23.72 -1.11
C LYS A 129 11.53 24.25 -2.50
#